data_AF-A0A2M8PCU9-F1
#
_entry.id   AF-A0A2M8PCU9-F1
#
_cell.length_a   1.000
_cell.length_b   1.000
_cell.length_c   1.000
_cell.angle_alpha   90.00
_cell.angle_beta   90.00
_cell.angle_gamma   90.00
#
_symmetry.space_group_name_H-M   'P 1'
#
loop_
_entity.id
_entity.type
_entity.pdbx_description
1 polymer ?
#
loop_
_entity_poly.entity_id
_entity_poly.type
_entity_poly.pdbx_seq_one_letter_code
_entity_poly.pdbx_strand_id
1 'polypeptide(L)' 'GGICTREDVVSAVWPDDVSDGISEQAIDALVRRLRDRISEYAPDHQYIVTVRGHGFRLEQG' A
#
# COMPACT_ATOMS: atom_id res chain seq x y z
N GLY A 1 -14.16 -3.16 1.96
CA GLY A 1 -13.11 -2.52 1.14
C GLY A 1 -12.66 -3.47 0.05
N GLY A 2 -12.43 -2.97 -1.17
CA GLY A 2 -11.86 -3.76 -2.26
C GLY A 2 -10.38 -4.06 -2.05
N ILE A 3 -9.85 -5.02 -2.80
CA ILE A 3 -8.40 -5.26 -2.90
C ILE A 3 -7.85 -4.23 -3.89
N CYS A 4 -6.79 -3.52 -3.51
CA CYS A 4 -5.96 -2.71 -4.40
C CYS A 4 -4.71 -3.52 -4.75
N THR A 5 -4.46 -3.72 -6.05
CA THR A 5 -3.25 -4.43 -6.52
C THR A 5 -2.01 -3.55 -6.39
N ARG A 6 -0.83 -4.10 -6.69
CA ARG A 6 0.40 -3.30 -6.74
C ARG A 6 0.38 -2.35 -7.93
N GLU A 7 -0.18 -2.78 -9.05
CA GLU A 7 -0.37 -1.96 -10.24
C GLU A 7 -1.30 -0.77 -9.95
N ASP A 8 -2.39 -0.99 -9.19
CA ASP A 8 -3.27 0.10 -8.75
C ASP A 8 -2.52 1.15 -7.93
N VAL A 9 -1.66 0.70 -7.01
CA VAL A 9 -0.82 1.59 -6.18
C VAL A 9 0.17 2.35 -7.06
N VAL A 10 0.81 1.68 -8.02
CA VAL A 10 1.75 2.33 -8.95
C VAL A 10 1.03 3.40 -9.77
N SER A 11 -0.10 3.05 -10.38
CA SER A 11 -0.90 3.98 -11.19
C SER A 11 -1.41 5.18 -10.39
N ALA A 12 -1.67 5.02 -9.08
CA ALA A 12 -2.18 6.09 -8.24
C ALA A 12 -1.07 7.02 -7.70
N VAL A 13 0.12 6.48 -7.41
CA VAL A 13 1.20 7.22 -6.75
C VAL A 13 2.22 7.78 -7.75
N TRP A 14 2.45 7.06 -8.86
CA TRP A 14 3.39 7.43 -9.92
C TRP A 14 2.69 7.37 -11.30
N PRO A 15 1.70 8.25 -11.56
CA PRO A 15 0.92 8.21 -12.80
C PRO A 15 1.73 8.50 -14.07
N ASP A 16 2.86 9.21 -13.94
CA ASP A 16 3.69 9.65 -15.07
C ASP A 16 4.95 8.78 -15.27
N ASP A 17 5.22 7.82 -14.38
CA ASP A 17 6.33 6.87 -14.55
C ASP A 17 5.88 5.65 -15.34
N VAL A 18 6.77 5.15 -16.20
CA VAL A 18 6.56 3.86 -16.86
C VAL A 18 6.60 2.80 -15.77
N SER A 19 5.53 2.01 -15.61
CA SER A 19 5.37 1.00 -14.56
C SER A 19 6.57 0.05 -14.40
N ASP A 20 7.36 -0.15 -15.46
CA ASP A 20 8.60 -0.93 -15.48
C ASP A 20 9.72 -0.39 -14.56
N GLY A 21 9.64 0.87 -14.11
CA GLY A 21 10.65 1.48 -13.24
C GLY A 21 10.41 1.30 -11.74
N ILE A 22 9.18 0.97 -11.33
CA ILE A 22 8.82 0.89 -9.91
C ILE A 22 8.92 -0.57 -9.44
N SER A 23 9.93 -0.85 -8.61
CA SER A 23 10.09 -2.19 -8.02
C SER A 23 9.06 -2.48 -6.93
N GLU A 24 8.73 -3.75 -6.73
CA GLU A 24 7.88 -4.19 -5.61
C GLU A 24 8.41 -3.72 -4.25
N GLN A 25 9.73 -3.65 -4.10
CA GLN A 25 10.39 -3.17 -2.88
C GLN A 25 10.10 -1.69 -2.62
N ALA A 26 9.98 -0.87 -3.66
CA ALA A 26 9.61 0.53 -3.53
C ALA A 26 8.17 0.69 -3.01
N ILE A 27 7.25 -0.14 -3.54
CA ILE A 27 5.86 -0.21 -3.10
C ILE A 27 5.79 -0.67 -1.64
N ASP A 28 6.49 -1.74 -1.28
CA ASP A 28 6.52 -2.25 0.10
C ASP A 28 7.12 -1.21 1.07
N ALA A 29 8.15 -0.47 0.65
CA ALA A 29 8.72 0.61 1.44
C ALA A 29 7.75 1.79 1.63
N LEU A 30 6.97 2.14 0.60
CA LEU A 30 5.91 3.14 0.71
C LEU A 30 4.84 2.70 1.71
N VAL A 31 4.32 1.48 1.56
CA VAL A 31 3.27 0.92 2.42
C VAL A 31 3.76 0.81 3.87
N ARG A 32 5.02 0.40 4.09
CA ARG A 32 5.63 0.37 5.42
C ARG A 32 5.63 1.75 6.08
N ARG A 33 6.15 2.77 5.39
CA ARG A 33 6.19 4.15 5.91
C ARG A 33 4.79 4.68 6.23
N LEU A 34 3.80 4.35 5.40
CA LEU A 34 2.42 4.74 5.64
C LEU A 34 1.85 4.06 6.89
N ARG A 35 2.09 2.75 7.08
CA ARG A 35 1.69 2.02 8.30
C ARG A 35 2.34 2.59 9.54
N ASP A 36 3.65 2.85 9.49
CA ASP A 36 4.41 3.41 10.61
C ASP A 36 3.78 4.76 11.04
N ARG A 37 3.50 5.65 10.08
CA ARG A 37 2.85 6.94 10.36
C ARG A 37 1.44 6.80 10.95
N ILE A 38 0.62 5.89 10.42
CA ILE A 38 -0.74 5.67 10.96
C ILE A 38 -0.66 5.13 12.39
N SER A 39 0.30 4.25 12.67
CA SER A 39 0.47 3.65 14.01
C SER A 39 0.86 4.66 15.08
N GLU A 40 1.47 5.81 14.70
CA GLU A 40 1.73 6.91 15.63
C GLU A 40 0.44 7.53 16.21
N TYR A 41 -0.68 7.45 15.49
CA TYR A 41 -1.97 8.03 15.89
C TYR A 41 -3.01 6.98 16.29
N ALA A 42 -2.94 5.77 15.72
CA ALA A 42 -3.88 4.69 15.96
C ALA A 42 -3.13 3.35 16.09
N PRO A 43 -2.38 3.12 17.18
CA PRO A 43 -1.53 1.95 17.35
C PRO A 43 -2.32 0.64 17.43
N ASP A 44 -3.58 0.69 17.87
CA ASP A 44 -4.42 -0.49 18.09
C ASP A 44 -5.19 -0.94 16.83
N HIS A 45 -5.03 -0.25 15.69
CA HIS A 45 -5.79 -0.54 14.49
C HIS A 45 -4.92 -0.64 13.23
N GLN A 46 -4.99 -1.80 12.56
CA GLN A 46 -4.27 -2.05 11.31
C GLN A 46 -5.14 -1.76 10.08
N TYR A 47 -5.12 -0.50 9.62
CA TYR A 47 -5.93 -0.06 8.47
C TYR A 47 -5.51 -0.66 7.12
N ILE A 48 -4.22 -0.98 6.94
CA ILE A 48 -3.67 -1.46 5.66
C ILE A 48 -3.21 -2.90 5.84
N VAL A 49 -3.96 -3.86 5.33
CA VAL A 49 -3.68 -5.30 5.42
C VAL A 49 -3.07 -5.79 4.11
N THR A 50 -1.98 -6.56 4.20
CA THR A 50 -1.42 -7.24 3.02
C THR A 50 -2.19 -8.52 2.75
N VAL A 51 -2.74 -8.64 1.54
CA VAL A 51 -3.34 -9.86 1.02
C VAL A 51 -2.32 -10.55 0.13
N ARG A 52 -1.71 -11.63 0.64
CA ARG A 52 -0.65 -12.37 -0.08
C ARG A 52 -1.12 -12.78 -1.48
N GLY A 53 -0.27 -12.54 -2.47
CA GLY A 53 -0.55 -12.83 -3.87
C GLY A 53 -1.54 -11.89 -4.57
N HIS A 54 -2.10 -10.89 -3.88
CA HIS A 54 -3.12 -10.00 -4.45
C HIS A 54 -2.76 -8.51 -4.33
N GLY A 55 -2.30 -8.06 -3.16
CA GLY A 55 -1.99 -6.65 -2.93
C GLY A 55 -2.37 -6.21 -1.52
N PHE A 56 -3.11 -5.11 -1.42
CA PHE A 56 -3.46 -4.47 -0.16
C PHE A 56 -4.97 -4.31 -0.03
N ARG A 57 -5.48 -4.43 1.19
CA ARG A 57 -6.87 -4.13 1.51
C ARG A 57 -6.89 -3.06 2.60
N LEU A 58 -7.79 -2.09 2.41
CA LEU A 58 -8.18 -1.17 3.47
C LEU A 58 -9.23 -1.85 4.35
N GLU A 59 -8.87 -2.08 5.61
CA GLU A 59 -9.84 -2.42 6.65
C GLU A 59 -10.64 -1.18 7.00
N GLN A 60 -11.95 -1.34 7.08
CA GLN A 60 -12.82 -0.33 7.68
C GLN A 60 -13.13 -0.80 9.09
N GLY A 61 -12.80 0.05 10.07
CA GLY A 61 -13.09 -0.19 11.49
C GLY A 61 -14.58 -0.19 11.79
#